data_AF-A0A5J5K1B7-F1
#
_entry.id   AF-A0A5J5K1B7-F1
#
_cell.length_a   1.000
_cell.length_b   1.000
_cell.length_c   1.000
_cell.angle_alpha   90.00
_cell.angle_beta   90.00
_cell.angle_gamma   90.00
#
_symmetry.space_group_name_H-M   'P 1'
#
loop_
_entity.id
_entity.type
_entity.pdbx_description
1 polymer ?
#
loop_
_entity_poly.entity_id
_entity_poly.type
_entity_poly.pdbx_seq_one_letter_code
_entity_poly.pdbx_strand_id
1 'polypeptide(L)'
;MGNEDFLRLERLVAELDARGLLARVVHTPSGRAYVRVINPAATSLTENVVCRAADYWWSWGERMHHADDPAGAASKVARVLAAVSE
;
A
#
# COMPACT_ATOMS: atom_id res chain seq x y z
N MET A 1 17.03 1.40 -10.40
CA MET A 1 16.22 2.04 -9.35
C MET A 1 14.94 1.26 -8.97
N GLY A 2 14.72 0.03 -9.46
CA GLY A 2 13.50 -0.74 -9.14
C GLY A 2 13.58 -1.62 -7.87
N ASN A 3 14.78 -1.97 -7.40
CA ASN A 3 14.95 -2.91 -6.29
C ASN A 3 14.60 -2.30 -4.92
N GLU A 4 14.99 -1.04 -4.68
CA GLU A 4 14.70 -0.37 -3.40
C GLU A 4 13.22 -0.05 -3.23
N ASP A 5 12.55 0.40 -4.31
CA ASP A 5 11.11 0.65 -4.27
C ASP A 5 10.34 -0.66 -4.05
N PHE A 6 10.79 -1.77 -4.64
CA PHE A 6 10.24 -3.09 -4.34
C PHE A 6 10.40 -3.47 -2.86
N LEU A 7 11.59 -3.33 -2.28
CA LEU A 7 11.84 -3.62 -0.86
C LEU A 7 10.98 -2.75 0.07
N ARG A 8 10.74 -1.48 -0.28
CA ARG A 8 9.82 -0.59 0.45
C ARG A 8 8.39 -1.12 0.36
N LEU A 9 7.92 -1.49 -0.83
CA LEU A 9 6.58 -2.06 -1.01
C LEU A 9 6.40 -3.38 -0.23
N GLU A 10 7.40 -4.25 -0.18
CA GLU A 10 7.37 -5.49 0.62
C GLU A 10 7.28 -5.19 2.13
N ARG A 11 8.01 -4.19 2.63
CA ARG A 11 7.87 -3.74 4.03
C ARG A 11 6.46 -3.23 4.31
N LEU A 12 5.87 -2.49 3.37
CA LEU A 12 4.50 -2.02 3.50
C LEU A 12 3.50 -3.19 3.52
N VAL A 13 3.69 -4.23 2.70
CA VAL A 13 2.87 -5.45 2.74
C VAL A 13 2.91 -6.08 4.14
N ALA A 14 4.10 -6.28 4.71
CA ALA A 14 4.24 -6.87 6.04
C ALA A 14 3.47 -6.08 7.13
N GLU A 15 3.53 -4.76 7.08
CA GLU A 15 2.78 -3.89 8.00
C GLU A 15 1.26 -3.99 7.81
N LEU A 16 0.79 -4.11 6.57
CA LEU A 16 -0.63 -4.26 6.26
C LEU A 16 -1.16 -5.64 6.68
N ASP A 17 -0.41 -6.70 6.44
CA ASP A 17 -0.73 -8.07 6.86
C ASP A 17 -0.80 -8.16 8.39
N ALA A 18 0.13 -7.52 9.11
CA ALA A 18 0.10 -7.42 10.57
C ALA A 18 -1.16 -6.71 11.12
N ARG A 19 -1.84 -5.92 10.28
CA ARG A 19 -3.11 -5.23 10.60
C ARG A 19 -4.34 -6.01 10.11
N GLY A 20 -4.16 -7.23 9.60
CA GLY A 20 -5.24 -8.08 9.10
C GLY A 20 -5.79 -7.69 7.73
N LEU A 21 -5.11 -6.80 7.00
CA LEU A 21 -5.43 -6.49 5.61
C LEU A 21 -4.74 -7.51 4.70
N LEU A 22 -5.35 -7.83 3.56
CA LEU A 22 -4.71 -8.69 2.58
C LEU A 22 -3.91 -7.82 1.61
N ALA A 23 -2.58 -7.85 1.70
CA ALA A 23 -1.71 -7.06 0.86
C ALA A 23 -0.78 -7.93 -0.01
N ARG A 24 -0.46 -7.45 -1.22
CA ARG A 24 0.59 -8.05 -2.05
C ARG A 24 1.19 -7.05 -3.03
N VAL A 25 2.46 -7.23 -3.37
CA VAL A 25 3.08 -6.49 -4.47
C VAL A 25 2.66 -7.08 -5.82
N VAL A 26 2.23 -6.20 -6.71
CA VAL A 26 1.85 -6.52 -8.09
C VAL A 26 2.83 -5.84 -9.04
N HIS A 27 3.41 -6.62 -9.95
CA HIS A 27 4.28 -6.13 -11.01
C HIS A 27 3.49 -5.94 -12.31
N THR A 28 3.69 -4.80 -12.96
CA THR A 28 3.14 -4.53 -14.29
C THR A 28 4.13 -4.96 -15.37
N PRO A 29 3.66 -5.31 -16.59
CA PRO A 29 4.55 -5.57 -17.73
C PRO A 29 5.47 -4.39 -18.08
N SER A 30 5.09 -3.16 -17.70
CA SER A 30 5.92 -1.96 -17.85
C SER A 30 7.05 -1.82 -16.82
N GLY A 31 7.23 -2.80 -15.93
CA GLY A 31 8.29 -2.81 -14.92
C GLY A 31 7.99 -1.96 -13.68
N ARG A 32 6.74 -1.51 -13.50
CA ARG A 32 6.31 -0.79 -12.29
C ARG A 32 5.75 -1.78 -11.28
N ALA A 33 5.91 -1.48 -9.99
CA ALA A 33 5.34 -2.26 -8.90
C ALA A 33 4.41 -1.38 -8.05
N TYR A 34 3.39 -2.00 -7.47
CA TYR A 34 2.47 -1.37 -6.52
C TYR A 34 1.96 -2.41 -5.53
N VAL A 35 1.61 -1.99 -4.31
CA VAL A 35 0.89 -2.84 -3.37
C VAL A 35 -0.60 -2.75 -3.70
N ARG A 36 -1.26 -3.89 -3.87
CA ARG A 36 -2.71 -3.99 -3.85
C ARG A 36 -3.16 -4.44 -2.46
N VAL A 37 -4.10 -3.73 -1.86
CA VAL A 37 -4.59 -3.97 -0.50
C VAL A 37 -6.09 -4.19 -0.53
N ILE A 38 -6.57 -5.23 0.16
CA ILE A 38 -7.99 -5.55 0.29
C ILE A 38 -8.32 -5.65 1.78
N ASN A 39 -9.42 -5.03 2.20
CA ASN A 39 -9.98 -5.28 3.53
C ASN A 39 -10.84 -6.54 3.48
N PRO A 40 -10.47 -7.64 4.17
CA PRO A 40 -11.26 -8.87 4.15
C PRO A 40 -12.65 -8.71 4.78
N ALA A 41 -12.85 -7.72 5.66
CA ALA A 41 -14.16 -7.40 6.23
C ALA A 41 -15.06 -6.59 5.27
N ALA A 42 -14.49 -5.99 4.23
CA ALA A 42 -15.19 -5.20 3.21
C ALA A 42 -14.49 -5.38 1.87
N THR A 43 -14.64 -6.57 1.27
CA THR A 43 -13.89 -6.99 0.08
C THR A 43 -14.12 -6.13 -1.17
N SER A 44 -15.18 -5.31 -1.18
CA SER A 44 -15.42 -4.28 -2.20
C SER A 44 -14.43 -3.12 -2.11
N LEU A 45 -13.81 -2.87 -0.94
CA LEU A 45 -12.80 -1.86 -0.73
C LEU A 45 -11.42 -2.42 -1.06
N THR A 46 -10.82 -1.84 -2.09
CA THR A 46 -9.44 -2.12 -2.50
C THR A 46 -8.71 -0.80 -2.69
N GLU A 47 -7.46 -0.72 -2.26
CA GLU A 47 -6.58 0.40 -2.57
C GLU A 47 -5.29 -0.07 -3.25
N ASN A 48 -4.66 0.81 -4.04
CA ASN A 48 -3.34 0.56 -4.61
C ASN A 48 -2.34 1.63 -4.16
N VAL A 49 -1.19 1.20 -3.66
CA VAL A 49 -0.11 2.09 -3.23
C VAL A 49 1.11 1.92 -4.12
N VAL A 50 1.63 3.01 -4.67
CA VAL A 50 2.90 3.01 -5.41
C VAL A 50 4.02 3.61 -4.56
N CYS A 51 5.25 3.15 -4.76
CA CYS A 51 6.45 3.77 -4.19
C CYS A 51 7.20 4.47 -5.31
N ARG A 52 7.53 5.76 -5.12
CA ARG A 52 8.31 6.55 -6.07
C ARG A 52 9.15 7.55 -5.30
N ALA A 53 10.44 7.61 -5.61
CA ALA A 53 11.36 8.59 -5.03
C ALA A 53 11.32 8.64 -3.48
N ALA A 54 11.32 7.46 -2.84
CA ALA A 54 11.26 7.29 -1.38
C ALA A 54 9.98 7.81 -0.69
N ASP A 55 8.91 8.04 -1.44
CA ASP A 55 7.57 8.30 -0.92
C ASP A 55 6.58 7.23 -1.40
N TYR A 56 5.62 6.90 -0.55
CA TYR A 56 4.41 6.20 -0.95
C TYR A 56 3.37 7.19 -1.45
N TRP A 57 2.63 6.78 -2.46
CA TRP A 57 1.58 7.57 -3.11
C TRP A 57 0.32 6.75 -3.29
N TRP A 58 -0.80 7.44 -3.18
CA TRP A 58 -2.11 6.90 -3.51
C TRP A 58 -2.25 6.68 -5.01
N SER A 59 -3.17 5.79 -5.39
CA SER A 59 -3.49 5.51 -6.78
C SER A 59 -4.02 6.74 -7.54
N TRP A 60 -4.65 7.69 -6.83
CA TRP A 60 -5.14 8.96 -7.39
C TRP A 60 -4.10 10.09 -7.45
N GLY A 61 -2.84 9.80 -7.11
CA GLY A 61 -1.72 10.73 -7.34
C GLY A 61 -1.41 11.70 -6.19
N GLU A 62 -2.06 11.57 -5.03
CA GLU A 62 -1.67 12.30 -3.84
C GLU A 62 -0.53 11.59 -3.09
N ARG A 63 0.41 12.36 -2.53
CA ARG A 63 1.50 11.83 -1.69
C ARG A 63 0.95 11.33 -0.37
N MET A 64 1.18 10.06 -0.06
CA MET A 64 0.64 9.42 1.15
C MET A 64 1.57 9.59 2.35
N HIS A 65 2.80 9.08 2.27
CA HIS A 65 3.74 9.01 3.39
C HIS A 65 5.18 8.80 2.92
N HIS A 66 6.17 9.13 3.74
CA HIS A 66 7.55 8.74 3.50
C HIS A 66 7.73 7.22 3.57
N ALA A 67 8.54 6.66 2.68
CA ALA A 67 8.71 5.22 2.54
C ALA A 67 9.56 4.56 3.64
N ASP A 68 10.29 5.37 4.41
CA ASP A 68 11.06 4.93 5.58
C ASP A 68 10.18 4.70 6.82
N ASP A 69 8.90 5.08 6.77
CA ASP A 69 7.89 4.76 7.79
C ASP A 69 6.72 3.96 7.17
N PRO A 70 6.91 2.65 6.90
CA PRO A 70 5.86 1.79 6.36
C PRO A 70 4.70 1.59 7.35
N ALA A 71 4.95 1.69 8.65
CA ALA A 71 3.91 1.54 9.68
C ALA A 71 2.93 2.72 9.67
N GLY A 72 3.43 3.96 9.57
CA GLY A 72 2.61 5.15 9.41
C GLY A 72 1.82 5.15 8.10
N ALA A 73 2.45 4.68 7.01
CA ALA A 73 1.77 4.46 5.73
C ALA A 73 0.64 3.43 5.84
N ALA A 74 0.89 2.27 6.46
CA ALA A 74 -0.11 1.22 6.64
C ALA A 74 -1.31 1.68 7.48
N SER A 75 -1.07 2.50 8.52
CA SER A 75 -2.15 3.10 9.31
C SER A 75 -3.04 4.03 8.49
N LYS A 76 -2.48 4.77 7.53
CA LYS A 76 -3.27 5.60 6.59
C LYS A 76 -4.12 4.74 5.66
N VAL A 77 -3.54 3.68 5.09
CA VAL A 77 -4.26 2.72 4.23
C VAL A 77 -5.40 2.07 5.00
N ALA A 78 -5.13 1.58 6.21
CA ALA A 78 -6.15 0.96 7.06
C ALA A 78 -7.31 1.91 7.38
N ARG A 79 -7.03 3.20 7.57
CA ARG A 79 -8.08 4.21 7.77
C ARG A 79 -8.94 4.41 6.53
N VAL A 80 -8.34 4.46 5.33
CA VAL A 80 -9.08 4.60 4.06
C VAL A 80 -9.93 3.36 3.78
N LEU A 81 -9.40 2.17 4.10
CA LEU A 81 -10.07 0.90 3.91
C LEU A 81 -10.96 0.46 5.08
N ALA A 82 -10.98 1.20 6.19
CA ALA A 82 -11.93 0.96 7.25
C ALA A 82 -13.31 1.15 6.65
N ALA A 83 -14.12 0.07 6.65
CA ALA A 83 -15.51 0.17 6.24
C ALA A 83 -16.12 1.34 7.02
N VAL A 84 -16.63 2.35 6.32
CA VAL A 84 -17.54 3.29 6.95
C VAL A 84 -18.78 2.44 7.23
N SER A 85 -18.84 1.82 8.41
CA SER A 85 -20.10 1.34 8.96
C SER A 85 -20.95 2.58 9.19
N GLU A 86 -21.82 2.89 8.25
CA GLU A 86 -23.06 3.61 8.53
C GLU A 86 -24.08 2.65 9.16
#